data_AF-A0A1V9ZX65-F1
#
_entry.id   AF-A0A1V9ZX65-F1
#
_cell.length_a   1.000
_cell.length_b   1.000
_cell.length_c   1.000
_cell.angle_alpha   90.00
_cell.angle_beta   90.00
_cell.angle_gamma   90.00
#
_symmetry.space_group_name_H-M   'P 1'
#
loop_
_entity.id
_entity.type
_entity.pdbx_description
1 polymer ?
#
loop_
_entity_poly.entity_id
_entity_poly.type
_entity_poly.pdbx_seq_one_letter_code
_entity_poly.pdbx_strand_id
1 'polypeptide(L)'
;MPPHEQSRCYSDIVVPEDVVKVKKSQGKLKRHHPHSHLRMLFLLLMSLVITSVITICCMMERLRLESSLHSVLNGLLNADLIHSHDGFIFADMDRHHKKSLRPLDIECKLLGTLYMHLAARQSHDLMEILRGAHVIVQNDNGFYYSHFQNLSSNIHFRFSSHYSIVQQYAIPQGPLLDTILLGITHDNSSWFQFEGAAWDPFTRPMDSLIHVLNYFEYTFRRVQIGPLGTSIHTDQSPLVIPFRSFNNIKQD
;
A
#
# COMPACT_ATOMS: atom_id res chain seq x y z
N MET A 1 -17.23 26.41 45.39
CA MET A 1 -16.31 27.56 45.53
C MET A 1 -16.03 28.15 44.15
N PRO A 2 -16.60 29.31 43.81
CA PRO A 2 -16.01 30.26 42.85
C PRO A 2 -15.09 31.25 43.62
N PRO A 3 -14.50 32.31 43.01
CA PRO A 3 -14.06 32.56 41.64
C PRO A 3 -12.58 33.06 41.60
N HIS A 4 -12.01 33.31 40.42
CA HIS A 4 -10.99 34.37 40.30
C HIS A 4 -11.04 35.06 38.94
N GLU A 5 -11.75 36.18 38.93
CA GLU A 5 -11.50 37.32 38.07
C GLU A 5 -10.08 37.83 38.27
N GLN A 6 -9.40 38.19 37.18
CA GLN A 6 -8.40 39.27 37.20
C GLN A 6 -8.51 40.10 35.92
N SER A 7 -9.29 41.19 36.08
CA SER A 7 -9.18 42.43 35.32
C SER A 7 -7.76 43.01 35.40
N ARG A 8 -7.23 43.47 34.27
CA ARG A 8 -6.17 44.49 34.19
C ARG A 8 -6.64 45.53 33.16
N CYS A 9 -7.23 46.61 33.63
CA CYS A 9 -6.60 47.87 34.03
C CYS A 9 -6.09 48.65 32.81
N TYR A 10 -7.00 49.54 32.38
CA TYR A 10 -6.71 50.74 31.60
C TYR A 10 -5.56 51.53 32.22
N SER A 11 -4.67 52.01 31.37
CA SER A 11 -3.86 53.20 31.64
C SER A 11 -3.92 54.07 30.39
N ASP A 12 -4.85 55.03 30.44
CA ASP A 12 -4.91 56.18 29.55
C ASP A 12 -3.62 56.97 29.70
N ILE A 13 -2.84 57.04 28.62
CA ILE A 13 -1.78 58.04 28.49
C ILE A 13 -2.20 58.98 27.37
N VAL A 14 -2.75 60.11 27.80
CA VAL A 14 -2.94 61.32 27.01
C VAL A 14 -1.56 61.95 26.77
N VAL A 15 -1.17 62.11 25.51
CA VAL A 15 -0.01 62.93 25.07
C VAL A 15 -0.48 63.83 23.91
N PRO A 16 -0.02 65.08 23.84
CA PRO A 16 -0.80 66.21 23.31
C PRO A 16 -0.88 66.31 21.79
N GLU A 17 -1.90 67.07 21.42
CA GLU A 17 -2.11 67.81 20.18
C GLU A 17 -0.85 68.46 19.57
N ASP A 18 -0.91 68.52 18.25
CA ASP A 18 -0.38 69.57 17.38
C ASP A 18 1.13 69.72 17.21
N VAL A 19 1.63 68.93 16.25
CA VAL A 19 2.59 69.47 15.28
C VAL A 19 2.12 69.11 13.86
N VAL A 20 1.35 70.03 13.27
CA VAL A 20 1.08 70.11 11.83
C VAL A 20 2.42 70.27 11.10
N LYS A 21 3.02 69.16 10.68
CA LYS A 21 4.10 69.14 9.68
C LYS A 21 3.50 68.76 8.34
N VAL A 22 3.24 69.78 7.51
CA VAL A 22 3.03 69.68 6.08
C VAL A 22 4.27 69.02 5.46
N LYS A 23 4.30 67.68 5.42
CA LYS A 23 5.31 66.91 4.69
C LYS A 23 4.88 66.84 3.24
N LYS A 24 5.54 67.69 2.44
CA LYS A 24 5.56 67.69 0.97
C LYS A 24 5.42 66.27 0.42
N SER A 25 4.38 66.06 -0.40
CA SER A 25 4.19 64.85 -1.20
C SER A 25 5.32 64.73 -2.23
N GLN A 26 6.49 64.26 -1.79
CA GLN A 26 7.49 63.76 -2.72
C GLN A 26 6.95 62.46 -3.28
N GLY A 27 6.48 62.52 -4.54
CA GLY A 27 6.07 61.36 -5.32
C GLY A 27 7.18 60.33 -5.33
N LYS A 28 7.05 59.30 -4.48
CA LYS A 28 7.86 58.09 -4.55
C LYS A 28 7.49 57.43 -5.88
N LEU A 29 8.29 57.71 -6.91
CA LEU A 29 8.34 56.92 -8.14
C LEU A 29 8.44 55.45 -7.72
N LYS A 30 7.30 54.74 -7.84
CA LYS A 30 7.21 53.30 -7.66
C LYS A 30 8.14 52.69 -8.70
N ARG A 31 9.38 52.41 -8.30
CA ARG A 31 10.31 51.60 -9.08
C ARG A 31 9.65 50.22 -9.21
N HIS A 32 9.01 49.97 -10.34
CA HIS A 32 8.55 48.65 -10.71
C HIS A 32 9.76 47.72 -10.66
N HIS A 33 9.67 46.62 -9.90
CA HIS A 33 10.74 45.65 -9.73
C HIS A 33 10.62 44.55 -10.82
N PRO A 34 11.33 44.66 -11.97
CA PRO A 34 11.27 43.64 -13.03
C PRO A 34 11.78 42.26 -12.59
N HIS A 35 12.52 42.18 -11.48
CA HIS A 35 13.08 40.93 -10.97
C HIS A 35 12.08 39.97 -10.32
N SER A 36 10.88 40.44 -9.91
CA SER A 36 9.88 39.55 -9.30
C SER A 36 9.31 38.55 -10.30
N HIS A 37 9.09 38.98 -11.56
CA HIS A 37 8.56 38.13 -12.62
C HIS A 37 9.55 37.02 -13.03
N LEU A 38 10.84 37.33 -13.13
CA LEU A 38 11.86 36.33 -13.48
C LEU A 38 11.99 35.25 -12.40
N ARG A 39 11.95 35.65 -11.11
CA ARG A 39 11.97 34.68 -9.99
C ARG A 39 10.75 33.78 -10.01
N MET A 40 9.57 34.34 -10.25
CA MET A 40 8.33 33.56 -10.35
C MET A 40 8.38 32.57 -11.52
N LEU A 41 8.85 33.00 -12.70
CA LEU A 41 9.02 32.13 -13.86
C LEU A 41 9.98 30.98 -13.57
N PHE A 42 11.11 31.27 -12.91
CA PHE A 42 12.08 30.26 -12.52
C PHE A 42 11.48 29.23 -11.56
N LEU A 43 10.75 29.66 -10.53
CA LEU A 43 10.09 28.75 -9.58
C LEU A 43 9.03 27.88 -10.25
N LEU A 44 8.25 28.44 -11.19
CA LEU A 44 7.27 27.67 -11.97
C LEU A 44 7.96 26.63 -12.86
N LEU A 45 9.06 26.99 -13.52
CA LEU A 45 9.83 26.06 -14.34
C LEU A 45 10.44 24.93 -13.49
N MET A 46 11.01 25.26 -12.34
CA MET A 46 11.54 24.26 -11.41
C MET A 46 10.44 23.32 -10.91
N SER A 47 9.28 23.86 -10.54
CA SER A 47 8.12 23.05 -10.15
C SER A 47 7.70 22.10 -11.27
N LEU A 48 7.60 22.59 -12.51
CA LEU A 48 7.23 21.78 -13.67
C LEU A 48 8.22 20.63 -13.89
N VAL A 49 9.52 20.92 -13.84
CA VAL A 49 10.58 19.91 -13.98
C VAL A 49 10.47 18.86 -12.87
N ILE A 50 10.33 19.28 -11.62
CA ILE A 50 10.19 18.37 -10.47
C ILE A 50 8.95 17.47 -10.64
N THR A 51 7.79 18.04 -10.97
CA THR A 51 6.56 17.24 -11.18
C THR A 51 6.70 16.26 -12.35
N SER A 52 7.45 16.64 -13.39
CA SER A 52 7.65 15.79 -14.57
C SER A 52 8.55 14.60 -14.23
N VAL A 53 9.64 14.84 -13.49
CA VAL A 53 10.54 13.79 -13.00
C VAL A 53 9.79 12.82 -12.09
N ILE A 54 9.02 13.33 -11.13
CA ILE A 54 8.21 12.49 -10.23
C ILE A 54 7.23 11.62 -11.04
N THR A 55 6.51 12.22 -12.00
CA THR A 55 5.57 11.49 -12.85
C THR A 55 6.25 10.38 -13.64
N ILE A 56 7.41 10.66 -14.25
CA ILE A 56 8.19 9.66 -15.00
C ILE A 56 8.64 8.53 -14.06
N CYS A 57 9.16 8.85 -12.88
CA CYS A 57 9.56 7.84 -11.90
C CYS A 57 8.38 6.95 -11.48
N CYS A 58 7.21 7.53 -11.19
CA CYS A 58 6.00 6.76 -10.87
C CYS A 58 5.54 5.87 -12.03
N MET A 59 5.61 6.36 -13.28
CA MET A 59 5.29 5.56 -14.47
C MET A 59 6.28 4.41 -14.66
N MET A 60 7.58 4.65 -14.49
CA MET A 60 8.61 3.62 -14.59
C MET A 60 8.43 2.53 -13.54
N GLU A 61 8.14 2.91 -12.29
CA GLU A 61 7.88 1.93 -11.23
C GLU A 61 6.61 1.11 -11.54
N ARG A 62 5.54 1.76 -12.01
CA ARG A 62 4.32 1.03 -12.40
C ARG A 62 4.56 0.04 -13.53
N LEU A 63 5.31 0.43 -14.56
CA LEU A 63 5.70 -0.46 -15.66
C LEU A 63 6.58 -1.61 -15.18
N ARG A 64 7.48 -1.36 -14.23
CA ARG A 64 8.31 -2.40 -13.60
C ARG A 64 7.42 -3.39 -12.85
N LEU A 65 6.50 -2.94 -12.01
CA LEU A 65 5.58 -3.80 -11.26
C LEU A 65 4.71 -4.66 -12.19
N GLU A 66 4.19 -4.05 -13.26
CA GLU A 66 3.40 -4.77 -14.28
C GLU A 66 4.25 -5.82 -15.03
N SER A 67 5.48 -5.48 -15.38
CA SER A 67 6.42 -6.43 -15.98
C SER A 67 6.75 -7.58 -15.02
N SER A 68 6.95 -7.30 -13.73
CA SER A 68 7.18 -8.32 -12.70
C SER A 68 5.95 -9.22 -12.53
N LEU A 69 4.74 -8.64 -12.50
CA LEU A 69 3.48 -9.39 -12.45
C LEU A 69 3.38 -10.38 -13.60
N HIS A 70 3.59 -9.92 -14.84
CA HIS A 70 3.56 -10.79 -16.01
C HIS A 70 4.66 -11.85 -15.98
N SER A 71 5.86 -11.53 -15.49
CA SER A 71 6.93 -12.50 -15.31
C SER A 71 6.54 -13.62 -14.35
N VAL A 72 5.92 -13.28 -13.21
CA VAL A 72 5.44 -14.24 -12.20
C VAL A 72 4.35 -15.13 -12.78
N LEU A 73 3.36 -14.55 -13.45
CA LEU A 73 2.27 -15.32 -14.06
C LEU A 73 2.78 -16.28 -15.14
N ASN A 74 3.68 -15.80 -16.00
CA ASN A 74 4.33 -16.65 -17.00
C ASN A 74 5.19 -17.73 -16.34
N GLY A 75 5.85 -17.42 -15.23
CA GLY A 75 6.57 -18.39 -14.41
C GLY A 75 5.64 -19.50 -13.91
N LEU A 76 4.51 -19.14 -13.31
CA LEU A 76 3.51 -20.08 -12.78
C LEU A 76 2.84 -20.93 -13.86
N LEU A 77 2.56 -20.35 -15.03
CA LEU A 77 2.00 -21.09 -16.17
C LEU A 77 2.91 -22.22 -16.64
N ASN A 78 4.23 -22.07 -16.48
CA ASN A 78 5.24 -23.04 -16.91
C ASN A 78 5.90 -23.78 -15.73
N ALA A 79 5.42 -23.58 -14.51
CA ALA A 79 6.01 -24.16 -13.31
C ALA A 79 5.59 -25.62 -13.13
N ASP A 80 6.50 -26.43 -12.60
CA ASP A 80 6.13 -27.73 -12.06
C ASP A 80 5.49 -27.51 -10.68
N LEU A 81 4.25 -28.02 -10.51
CA LEU A 81 3.48 -27.82 -9.28
C LEU A 81 3.60 -29.07 -8.40
N ILE A 82 4.25 -28.91 -7.25
CA ILE A 82 4.58 -30.01 -6.35
C ILE A 82 3.75 -29.88 -5.06
N HIS A 83 2.91 -30.88 -4.79
CA HIS A 83 2.15 -30.94 -3.55
C HIS A 83 3.08 -31.24 -2.37
N SER A 84 3.12 -30.33 -1.41
CA SER A 84 3.89 -30.48 -0.18
C SER A 84 3.05 -31.18 0.91
N HIS A 85 3.72 -31.84 1.85
CA HIS A 85 3.06 -32.58 2.94
C HIS A 85 2.29 -31.68 3.92
N ASP A 86 2.63 -30.39 3.95
CA ASP A 86 2.01 -29.35 4.76
C ASP A 86 0.70 -28.79 4.15
N GLY A 87 0.28 -29.32 2.99
CA GLY A 87 -0.92 -28.90 2.27
C GLY A 87 -0.69 -27.73 1.30
N PHE A 88 0.50 -27.17 1.25
CA PHE A 88 0.87 -26.14 0.28
C PHE A 88 1.23 -26.75 -1.08
N ILE A 89 1.19 -25.93 -2.11
CA ILE A 89 1.67 -26.29 -3.45
C ILE A 89 2.91 -25.44 -3.74
N PHE A 90 4.04 -26.11 -3.89
CA PHE A 90 5.28 -25.48 -4.31
C PHE A 90 5.28 -25.32 -5.83
N ALA A 91 5.37 -24.08 -6.32
CA ALA A 91 5.56 -23.80 -7.73
C ALA A 91 7.04 -23.67 -8.08
N ASP A 92 7.61 -24.68 -8.73
CA ASP A 92 8.97 -24.63 -9.22
C ASP A 92 9.06 -23.79 -10.51
N MET A 93 9.37 -22.51 -10.36
CA MET A 93 9.50 -21.53 -11.46
C MET A 93 10.92 -21.45 -12.05
N ASP A 94 11.84 -22.34 -11.64
CA ASP A 94 13.29 -22.16 -11.78
C ASP A 94 13.82 -22.46 -13.20
N ARG A 95 12.99 -23.01 -14.10
CA ARG A 95 13.44 -23.47 -15.43
C ARG A 95 13.86 -22.36 -16.40
N HIS A 96 13.45 -21.11 -16.18
CA HIS A 96 13.64 -20.03 -17.18
C HIS A 96 14.01 -18.65 -16.64
N HIS A 97 14.09 -18.45 -15.31
CA HIS A 97 14.34 -17.12 -14.75
C HIS A 97 15.85 -16.80 -14.67
N LYS A 98 16.23 -15.62 -15.18
CA LYS A 98 17.58 -15.05 -14.95
C LYS A 98 17.78 -14.89 -13.44
N LYS A 99 18.98 -15.21 -12.93
CA LYS A 99 19.39 -15.23 -11.50
C LYS A 99 18.97 -14.03 -10.62
N SER A 100 18.49 -12.93 -11.18
CA SER A 100 18.28 -11.65 -10.48
C SER A 100 16.99 -11.58 -9.64
N LEU A 101 15.98 -12.41 -9.87
CA LEU A 101 14.76 -12.46 -9.06
C LEU A 101 14.24 -13.89 -9.00
N ARG A 102 14.97 -14.76 -8.31
CA ARG A 102 14.44 -16.08 -7.94
C ARG A 102 13.54 -15.89 -6.72
N PRO A 103 12.24 -16.22 -6.79
CA PRO A 103 11.37 -16.17 -5.63
C PRO A 103 11.88 -17.13 -4.56
N LEU A 104 11.73 -16.74 -3.29
CA LEU A 104 12.07 -17.60 -2.17
C LEU A 104 11.13 -18.81 -2.11
N ASP A 105 11.55 -19.90 -1.47
CA ASP A 105 10.73 -21.12 -1.36
C ASP A 105 9.35 -20.86 -0.77
N ILE A 106 9.27 -19.95 0.22
CA ILE A 106 8.02 -19.53 0.83
C ILE A 106 7.11 -18.78 -0.16
N GLU A 107 7.68 -17.95 -1.05
CA GLU A 107 6.95 -17.26 -2.12
C GLU A 107 6.46 -18.28 -3.16
N CYS A 108 7.30 -19.24 -3.54
CA CYS A 108 6.92 -20.34 -4.44
C CYS A 108 5.78 -21.19 -3.87
N LYS A 109 5.79 -21.49 -2.55
CA LYS A 109 4.69 -22.19 -1.87
C LYS A 109 3.40 -21.37 -1.88
N LEU A 110 3.48 -20.08 -1.55
CA LEU A 110 2.30 -19.23 -1.51
C LEU A 110 1.73 -19.05 -2.92
N LEU A 111 2.57 -18.73 -3.90
CA LEU A 111 2.17 -18.55 -5.30
C LEU A 111 1.53 -19.81 -5.88
N GLY A 112 2.13 -20.99 -5.65
CA GLY A 112 1.57 -22.25 -6.12
C GLY A 112 0.21 -22.55 -5.48
N THR A 113 0.08 -22.35 -4.15
CA THR A 113 -1.20 -22.50 -3.44
C THR A 113 -2.26 -21.52 -3.94
N LEU A 114 -1.94 -20.24 -4.11
CA LEU A 114 -2.87 -19.24 -4.64
C LEU A 114 -3.32 -19.61 -6.06
N TYR A 115 -2.37 -19.94 -6.94
CA TYR A 115 -2.64 -20.25 -8.34
C TYR A 115 -3.54 -21.48 -8.50
N MET A 116 -3.26 -22.55 -7.75
CA MET A 116 -4.00 -23.80 -7.85
C MET A 116 -5.30 -23.81 -7.08
N HIS A 117 -5.31 -23.35 -5.83
CA HIS A 117 -6.44 -23.54 -4.94
C HIS A 117 -7.44 -22.37 -4.96
N LEU A 118 -6.97 -21.13 -5.10
CA LEU A 118 -7.84 -19.96 -5.02
C LEU A 118 -8.20 -19.42 -6.40
N ALA A 119 -7.20 -19.21 -7.24
CA ALA A 119 -7.41 -18.70 -8.59
C ALA A 119 -7.91 -19.80 -9.55
N ALA A 120 -7.84 -21.08 -9.19
CA ALA A 120 -8.20 -22.21 -10.07
C ALA A 120 -7.57 -22.08 -11.47
N ARG A 121 -6.29 -21.70 -11.53
CA ARG A 121 -5.52 -21.38 -12.74
C ARG A 121 -6.04 -20.22 -13.59
N GLN A 122 -6.99 -19.43 -13.09
CA GLN A 122 -7.45 -18.21 -13.74
C GLN A 122 -6.46 -17.07 -13.47
N SER A 123 -5.81 -16.58 -14.52
CA SER A 123 -4.79 -15.53 -14.40
C SER A 123 -5.36 -14.22 -13.86
N HIS A 124 -6.62 -13.90 -14.15
CA HIS A 124 -7.26 -12.65 -13.74
C HIS A 124 -7.35 -12.50 -12.22
N ASP A 125 -7.90 -13.49 -11.52
CA ASP A 125 -8.07 -13.40 -10.07
C ASP A 125 -6.71 -13.41 -9.37
N LEU A 126 -5.77 -14.24 -9.86
CA LEU A 126 -4.41 -14.21 -9.35
C LEU A 126 -3.74 -12.83 -9.55
N MET A 127 -3.97 -12.17 -10.69
CA MET A 127 -3.47 -10.81 -10.92
C MET A 127 -3.99 -9.84 -9.87
N GLU A 128 -5.28 -9.86 -9.60
CA GLU A 128 -5.89 -8.97 -8.61
C GLU A 128 -5.39 -9.27 -7.19
N ILE A 129 -5.24 -10.56 -6.83
CA ILE A 129 -4.62 -10.98 -5.56
C ILE A 129 -3.21 -10.38 -5.42
N LEU A 130 -2.34 -10.56 -6.42
CA LEU A 130 -0.95 -10.08 -6.40
C LEU A 130 -0.83 -8.54 -6.46
N ARG A 131 -1.87 -7.87 -6.96
CA ARG A 131 -2.04 -6.41 -6.91
C ARG A 131 -2.61 -5.91 -5.57
N GLY A 132 -2.79 -6.79 -4.59
CA GLY A 132 -3.18 -6.45 -3.23
C GLY A 132 -4.69 -6.40 -3.01
N ALA A 133 -5.49 -7.11 -3.81
CA ALA A 133 -6.92 -7.25 -3.54
C ALA A 133 -7.19 -7.64 -2.09
N HIS A 134 -8.25 -7.09 -1.50
CA HIS A 134 -8.84 -7.62 -0.27
C HIS A 134 -9.66 -8.87 -0.63
N VAL A 135 -9.14 -10.05 -0.30
CA VAL A 135 -9.72 -11.34 -0.70
C VAL A 135 -10.51 -11.92 0.45
N ILE A 136 -11.71 -12.44 0.15
CA ILE A 136 -12.51 -13.24 1.09
C ILE A 136 -12.71 -14.63 0.48
N VAL A 137 -12.28 -15.66 1.20
CA VAL A 137 -12.54 -17.05 0.83
C VAL A 137 -13.81 -17.52 1.54
N GLN A 138 -14.92 -17.51 0.83
CA GLN A 138 -16.24 -17.75 1.42
C GLN A 138 -16.42 -19.18 1.91
N ASN A 139 -16.97 -19.30 3.13
CA ASN A 139 -17.38 -20.56 3.74
C ASN A 139 -16.23 -21.55 3.98
N ASP A 140 -15.00 -21.06 4.13
CA ASP A 140 -13.84 -21.91 4.44
C ASP A 140 -13.64 -22.18 5.94
N ASN A 141 -14.47 -21.58 6.81
CA ASN A 141 -14.42 -21.72 8.27
C ASN A 141 -13.04 -21.39 8.87
N GLY A 142 -12.33 -20.40 8.32
CA GLY A 142 -11.01 -19.98 8.81
C GLY A 142 -9.87 -20.91 8.38
N PHE A 143 -10.11 -21.79 7.41
CA PHE A 143 -9.11 -22.72 6.89
C PHE A 143 -7.88 -21.97 6.35
N TYR A 144 -8.05 -21.02 5.43
CA TYR A 144 -6.92 -20.32 4.81
C TYR A 144 -6.20 -19.39 5.78
N TYR A 145 -6.93 -18.77 6.71
CA TYR A 145 -6.32 -18.02 7.80
C TYR A 145 -5.34 -18.90 8.61
N SER A 146 -5.79 -20.08 9.04
CA SER A 146 -4.95 -21.01 9.81
C SER A 146 -3.84 -21.62 8.95
N HIS A 147 -4.13 -21.92 7.68
CA HIS A 147 -3.17 -22.49 6.75
C HIS A 147 -2.03 -21.51 6.46
N PHE A 148 -2.33 -20.26 6.12
CA PHE A 148 -1.32 -19.24 5.82
C PHE A 148 -0.53 -18.79 7.04
N GLN A 149 -1.07 -18.90 8.26
CA GLN A 149 -0.26 -18.72 9.47
C GLN A 149 0.91 -19.70 9.54
N ASN A 150 0.70 -20.95 9.14
CA ASN A 150 1.74 -21.96 9.19
C ASN A 150 2.82 -21.82 8.11
N LEU A 151 2.73 -20.79 7.25
CA LEU A 151 3.65 -20.57 6.14
C LEU A 151 5.04 -20.07 6.60
N SER A 152 5.11 -19.33 7.71
CA SER A 152 6.36 -18.79 8.26
C SER A 152 6.35 -18.81 9.79
N SER A 153 7.53 -18.96 10.40
CA SER A 153 7.69 -18.74 11.84
C SER A 153 7.73 -17.26 12.22
N ASN A 154 7.93 -16.35 11.25
CA ASN A 154 8.09 -14.91 11.48
C ASN A 154 6.75 -14.16 11.43
N ILE A 155 5.80 -14.59 12.26
CA ILE A 155 4.48 -13.97 12.34
C ILE A 155 4.53 -12.81 13.35
N HIS A 156 3.92 -11.68 13.03
CA HIS A 156 3.75 -10.59 13.98
C HIS A 156 2.31 -10.08 14.04
N PHE A 157 1.92 -9.61 15.21
CA PHE A 157 0.60 -9.03 15.44
C PHE A 157 0.43 -7.75 14.64
N ARG A 158 -0.74 -7.61 14.04
CA ARG A 158 -1.10 -6.42 13.27
C ARG A 158 -2.46 -5.90 13.71
N PHE A 159 -2.61 -4.57 13.65
CA PHE A 159 -3.91 -3.93 13.58
C PHE A 159 -4.05 -3.35 12.17
N SER A 160 -4.93 -3.90 11.36
CA SER A 160 -5.33 -3.30 10.09
C SER A 160 -6.65 -2.56 10.23
N SER A 161 -6.98 -1.74 9.24
CA SER A 161 -8.30 -1.10 9.12
C SER A 161 -9.44 -2.08 8.84
N HIS A 162 -9.12 -3.31 8.46
CA HIS A 162 -10.12 -4.33 8.14
C HIS A 162 -10.60 -5.01 9.42
N TYR A 163 -11.91 -5.25 9.50
CA TYR A 163 -12.49 -5.94 10.64
C TYR A 163 -12.08 -7.41 10.66
N SER A 164 -11.73 -7.92 11.84
CA SER A 164 -11.49 -9.35 12.06
C SER A 164 -12.03 -9.74 13.43
N ILE A 165 -12.72 -10.88 13.50
CA ILE A 165 -13.20 -11.44 14.77
C ILE A 165 -12.06 -12.08 15.59
N VAL A 166 -10.93 -12.34 14.94
CA VAL A 166 -9.70 -12.88 15.56
C VAL A 166 -8.54 -11.91 15.39
N GLN A 167 -7.45 -12.20 16.12
CA GLN A 167 -6.18 -11.50 15.98
C GLN A 167 -5.71 -11.48 14.52
N GLN A 168 -5.32 -10.32 14.03
CA GLN A 168 -4.77 -10.20 12.68
C GLN A 168 -3.26 -10.38 12.72
N TYR A 169 -2.75 -10.94 11.63
CA TYR A 169 -1.34 -11.24 11.48
C TYR A 169 -0.80 -10.70 10.18
N ALA A 170 0.46 -10.27 10.25
CA ALA A 170 1.27 -9.94 9.11
C ALA A 170 2.40 -10.95 9.01
N ILE A 171 2.59 -11.52 7.83
CA ILE A 171 3.58 -12.56 7.58
C ILE A 171 4.49 -12.12 6.43
N PRO A 172 5.78 -11.86 6.68
CA PRO A 172 6.75 -11.57 5.64
C PRO A 172 6.89 -12.76 4.70
N GLN A 173 6.74 -12.51 3.41
CA GLN A 173 6.80 -13.50 2.33
C GLN A 173 8.12 -13.40 1.56
N GLY A 174 8.77 -12.23 1.52
CA GLY A 174 10.03 -12.06 0.81
C GLY A 174 10.03 -10.84 -0.10
N PRO A 175 11.05 -10.70 -0.96
CA PRO A 175 11.22 -9.50 -1.78
C PRO A 175 10.20 -9.38 -2.92
N LEU A 176 9.53 -10.46 -3.32
CA LEU A 176 8.52 -10.44 -4.38
C LEU A 176 7.12 -10.14 -3.84
N LEU A 177 6.75 -10.73 -2.69
CA LEU A 177 5.40 -10.63 -2.14
C LEU A 177 5.27 -9.70 -0.91
N ASP A 178 6.40 -9.22 -0.39
CA ASP A 178 6.55 -8.41 0.84
C ASP A 178 5.79 -9.01 2.03
N THR A 179 4.56 -8.58 2.30
CA THR A 179 3.79 -9.00 3.48
C THR A 179 2.36 -9.40 3.11
N ILE A 180 1.88 -10.51 3.68
CA ILE A 180 0.46 -10.89 3.65
C ILE A 180 -0.19 -10.58 5.00
N LEU A 181 -1.33 -9.91 4.96
CA LEU A 181 -2.24 -9.69 6.08
C LEU A 181 -3.33 -10.75 6.09
N LEU A 182 -3.69 -11.22 7.29
CA LEU A 182 -4.69 -12.26 7.50
C LEU A 182 -5.70 -11.86 8.58
N GLY A 183 -6.95 -12.30 8.40
CA GLY A 183 -7.98 -12.27 9.44
C GLY A 183 -9.15 -13.19 9.14
N ILE A 184 -10.17 -13.13 9.99
CA ILE A 184 -11.43 -13.89 9.83
C ILE A 184 -12.60 -12.92 9.90
N THR A 185 -13.54 -13.04 8.97
CA THR A 185 -14.78 -12.26 8.93
C THR A 185 -15.80 -12.74 9.97
N HIS A 186 -16.93 -12.04 10.12
CA HIS A 186 -17.96 -12.42 11.10
C HIS A 186 -18.66 -13.76 10.76
N ASP A 187 -18.68 -14.17 9.49
CA ASP A 187 -19.23 -15.45 9.02
C ASP A 187 -18.20 -16.59 9.04
N ASN A 188 -17.09 -16.43 9.76
CA ASN A 188 -15.97 -17.37 9.81
C ASN A 188 -15.28 -17.62 8.45
N SER A 189 -15.42 -16.73 7.47
CA SER A 189 -14.67 -16.80 6.23
C SER A 189 -13.27 -16.20 6.45
N SER A 190 -12.23 -16.82 5.89
CA SER A 190 -10.89 -16.23 5.89
C SER A 190 -10.85 -15.02 4.97
N TRP A 191 -10.16 -13.97 5.40
CA TRP A 191 -9.75 -12.89 4.51
C TRP A 191 -8.24 -12.70 4.53
N PHE A 192 -7.69 -12.27 3.41
CA PHE A 192 -6.28 -11.91 3.31
C PHE A 192 -6.04 -10.81 2.28
N GLN A 193 -4.89 -10.15 2.39
CA GLN A 193 -4.46 -9.10 1.47
C GLN A 193 -2.93 -9.02 1.46
N PHE A 194 -2.32 -8.80 0.30
CA PHE A 194 -0.91 -8.43 0.23
C PHE A 194 -0.74 -6.91 0.38
N GLU A 195 0.27 -6.49 1.13
CA GLU A 195 0.68 -5.09 1.24
C GLU A 195 1.92 -4.86 0.38
N GLY A 196 1.91 -3.80 -0.43
CA GLY A 196 3.08 -3.40 -1.22
C GLY A 196 4.19 -2.74 -0.41
N ALA A 197 3.95 -2.46 0.89
CA ALA A 197 4.97 -1.99 1.81
C ALA A 197 4.60 -2.35 3.25
N ALA A 198 5.49 -3.06 3.94
CA ALA A 198 5.34 -3.37 5.36
C ALA A 198 5.40 -2.11 6.25
N TRP A 199 4.55 -2.05 7.28
CA TRP A 199 4.67 -1.05 8.34
C TRP A 199 5.62 -1.54 9.43
N ASP A 200 6.84 -1.01 9.41
CA ASP A 200 7.85 -1.20 10.46
C ASP A 200 8.68 0.08 10.62
N PRO A 201 8.21 1.05 11.42
CA PRO A 201 8.82 2.37 11.49
C PRO A 201 10.22 2.36 12.14
N PHE A 202 10.58 1.27 12.83
CA PHE A 202 11.84 1.18 13.56
C PHE A 202 12.92 0.46 12.76
N THR A 203 12.58 -0.61 12.02
CA THR A 203 13.58 -1.36 11.24
C THR A 203 13.57 -1.02 9.75
N ARG A 204 12.39 -0.65 9.20
CA ARG A 204 12.19 -0.30 7.78
C ARG A 204 11.47 1.05 7.63
N PRO A 205 12.09 2.17 8.05
CA PRO A 205 11.43 3.48 8.08
C PRO A 205 11.01 3.98 6.70
N MET A 206 11.77 3.64 5.65
CA MET A 206 11.40 3.99 4.27
C MET A 206 10.16 3.25 3.79
N ASP A 207 10.04 1.96 4.12
CA ASP A 207 8.84 1.19 3.76
C ASP A 207 7.62 1.66 4.55
N SER A 208 7.82 2.12 5.79
CA SER A 208 6.75 2.76 6.56
C SER A 208 6.29 4.09 5.97
N LEU A 209 7.22 4.89 5.41
CA LEU A 209 6.86 6.10 4.67
C LEU A 209 6.05 5.75 3.41
N ILE A 210 6.49 4.73 2.65
CA ILE A 210 5.76 4.24 1.48
C ILE A 210 4.38 3.72 1.89
N HIS A 211 4.27 3.01 3.01
CA HIS A 211 3.00 2.53 3.56
C HIS A 211 2.02 3.67 3.86
N VAL A 212 2.52 4.80 4.41
CA VAL A 212 1.69 6.00 4.62
C VAL A 212 1.24 6.62 3.30
N LEU A 213 2.12 6.67 2.30
CA LEU A 213 1.74 7.14 0.96
C LEU A 213 0.68 6.22 0.33
N ASN A 214 0.81 4.91 0.50
CA ASN A 214 -0.17 3.93 0.07
C ASN A 214 -1.54 4.16 0.74
N TYR A 215 -1.56 4.47 2.04
CA TYR A 215 -2.79 4.81 2.76
C TYR A 215 -3.47 6.08 2.20
N PHE A 216 -2.69 7.12 1.89
CA PHE A 216 -3.24 8.31 1.23
C PHE A 216 -3.82 7.98 -0.13
N GLU A 217 -3.10 7.18 -0.93
CA GLU A 217 -3.58 6.76 -2.24
C GLU A 217 -4.88 5.95 -2.14
N TYR A 218 -4.98 5.00 -1.22
CA TYR A 218 -6.23 4.29 -0.93
C TYR A 218 -7.36 5.27 -0.57
N THR A 219 -7.07 6.26 0.28
CA THR A 219 -8.06 7.26 0.73
C THR A 219 -8.63 8.07 -0.44
N PHE A 220 -7.79 8.45 -1.41
CA PHE A 220 -8.20 9.26 -2.57
C PHE A 220 -8.76 8.42 -3.73
N ARG A 221 -8.13 7.30 -4.05
CA ARG A 221 -8.41 6.50 -5.26
C ARG A 221 -9.28 5.28 -5.00
N ARG A 222 -9.44 4.87 -3.73
CA ARG A 222 -10.19 3.66 -3.33
C ARG A 222 -9.67 2.39 -4.02
N VAL A 223 -8.35 2.26 -4.10
CA VAL A 223 -7.66 1.07 -4.60
C VAL A 223 -6.72 0.55 -3.53
N GLN A 224 -6.57 -0.78 -3.45
CA GLN A 224 -5.52 -1.41 -2.65
C GLN A 224 -4.20 -1.43 -3.40
N ILE A 225 -3.09 -1.44 -2.66
CA ILE A 225 -1.74 -1.43 -3.20
C ILE A 225 -1.00 -2.65 -2.70
N GLY A 226 -0.79 -3.60 -3.60
CA GLY A 226 -0.03 -4.81 -3.37
C GLY A 226 1.39 -4.72 -3.93
N PRO A 227 2.16 -5.81 -3.77
CA PRO A 227 3.55 -5.86 -4.19
C PRO A 227 3.73 -5.77 -5.71
N LEU A 228 2.71 -6.14 -6.50
CA LEU A 228 2.79 -6.20 -7.97
C LEU A 228 1.76 -5.30 -8.66
N GLY A 229 1.29 -4.26 -7.97
CA GLY A 229 0.45 -3.21 -8.54
C GLY A 229 -0.70 -2.78 -7.63
N THR A 230 -1.80 -2.33 -8.24
CA THR A 230 -2.98 -1.83 -7.53
C THR A 230 -4.24 -2.59 -7.92
N SER A 231 -5.09 -2.93 -6.96
CA SER A 231 -6.37 -3.62 -7.18
C SER A 231 -7.55 -2.73 -6.81
N ILE A 232 -8.65 -2.85 -7.55
CA ILE A 232 -9.93 -2.19 -7.23
C ILE A 232 -10.67 -2.88 -6.07
N HIS A 233 -10.25 -4.10 -5.71
CA HIS A 233 -10.91 -4.90 -4.70
C HIS A 233 -10.49 -4.45 -3.29
N THR A 234 -11.34 -3.65 -2.66
CA THR A 234 -11.16 -3.11 -1.31
C THR A 234 -12.02 -3.87 -0.30
N ASP A 235 -11.96 -3.50 0.97
CA ASP A 235 -12.88 -3.98 2.01
C ASP A 235 -14.36 -3.69 1.73
N GLN A 236 -14.64 -2.63 0.98
CA GLN A 236 -16.01 -2.29 0.58
C GLN A 236 -16.49 -3.12 -0.62
N SER A 237 -15.56 -3.64 -1.42
CA SER A 237 -15.84 -4.43 -2.62
C SER A 237 -14.80 -5.54 -2.78
N PRO A 238 -14.80 -6.55 -1.89
CA PRO A 238 -13.76 -7.58 -1.85
C PRO A 238 -13.74 -8.43 -3.12
N LEU A 239 -12.59 -9.07 -3.39
CA LEU A 239 -12.52 -10.19 -4.30
C LEU A 239 -13.01 -11.43 -3.56
N VAL A 240 -14.18 -11.92 -3.95
CA VAL A 240 -14.86 -13.03 -3.26
C VAL A 240 -14.61 -14.32 -4.02
N ILE A 241 -13.97 -15.30 -3.35
CA ILE A 241 -13.63 -16.60 -3.93
C ILE A 241 -14.39 -17.69 -3.17
N PRO A 242 -15.15 -18.57 -3.85
CA PRO A 242 -15.84 -19.67 -3.18
C PRO A 242 -14.84 -20.73 -2.72
N PHE A 243 -14.97 -21.22 -1.48
CA PHE A 243 -14.16 -22.33 -1.00
C PHE A 243 -14.44 -23.61 -1.80
N ARG A 244 -13.38 -24.19 -2.39
CA ARG A 244 -13.42 -25.49 -3.05
C ARG A 244 -12.67 -26.51 -2.19
N SER A 245 -13.36 -27.54 -1.74
CA SER A 245 -12.72 -28.63 -0.98
C SER A 245 -11.64 -29.31 -1.83
N PHE A 246 -10.49 -29.61 -1.23
CA PHE A 246 -9.34 -30.24 -1.88
C PHE A 246 -9.66 -31.58 -2.56
N ASN A 247 -10.72 -32.27 -2.11
CA ASN A 247 -11.15 -33.52 -2.71
C ASN A 247 -11.66 -33.34 -4.16
N ASN A 248 -12.10 -32.12 -4.52
CA ASN A 248 -12.61 -31.83 -5.86
C ASN A 248 -11.51 -31.40 -6.86
N ILE A 249 -10.29 -31.15 -6.40
CA ILE A 249 -9.20 -30.61 -7.26
C ILE A 249 -8.42 -31.74 -7.96
N LYS A 250 -8.55 -32.99 -7.50
CA LYS A 250 -7.84 -34.15 -8.08
C LYS A 250 -8.45 -34.71 -9.38
N GLN A 251 -9.50 -34.10 -9.93
CA GLN A 251 -10.25 -34.65 -11.07
C GLN A 251 -10.07 -33.90 -12.40
N ASP A 252 -9.30 -32.81 -12.43
CA ASP A 252 -8.98 -32.01 -13.62
C ASP A 252 -7.47 -32.00 -13.91
#